data_AF-A0A558C4N3-F1
#
_entry.id   AF-A0A558C4N3-F1
#
_cell.length_a   1.000
_cell.length_b   1.000
_cell.length_c   1.000
_cell.angle_alpha   90.00
_cell.angle_beta   90.00
_cell.angle_gamma   90.00
#
_symmetry.space_group_name_H-M   'P 1'
#
loop_
_entity.id
_entity.type
_entity.pdbx_description
1 polymer ?
#
loop_
_entity_poly.entity_id
_entity_poly.type
_entity_poly.pdbx_seq_one_letter_code
_entity_poly.pdbx_strand_id
1 'polypeptide(L)'
;MKTILLLLACSLFSVSSFGQSQAQMNQEADAAYRKADQELNRVYQQIFKEYCTQTAFLQSLKTAQKLWVQFRDAEMKARYPATNSLVEYGSFFPVCYSNGMEELTKARTKQLRLWLTGIPEGDMCNGSVKVAGAKK
;
A
#
# COMPACT_ATOMS: atom_id res chain seq x y z
N MET A 1 58.37 21.81 -0.02
CA MET A 1 57.65 21.97 -1.30
C MET A 1 56.96 20.68 -1.79
N LYS A 2 57.59 19.49 -1.70
CA LYS A 2 56.92 18.21 -2.06
C LYS A 2 55.73 17.83 -1.17
N THR A 3 55.72 18.24 0.11
CA THR A 3 54.61 18.01 1.04
C THR A 3 53.40 18.93 0.83
N ILE A 4 53.59 20.11 0.23
CA ILE A 4 52.50 21.03 -0.12
C ILE A 4 51.77 20.54 -1.38
N LEU A 5 52.48 19.86 -2.30
CA LEU A 5 51.86 19.24 -3.49
C LEU A 5 50.94 18.04 -3.16
N LEU A 6 51.10 17.40 -2.00
CA LEU A 6 50.28 16.26 -1.58
C LEU A 6 48.92 16.67 -0.99
N LEU A 7 48.79 17.89 -0.47
CA LEU A 7 47.52 18.42 0.06
C LEU A 7 46.61 19.00 -1.02
N LEU A 8 47.15 19.41 -2.17
CA LEU A 8 46.38 19.97 -3.28
C LEU A 8 45.72 18.91 -4.19
N ALA A 9 46.10 17.63 -4.06
CA ALA A 9 45.61 16.54 -4.90
C ALA A 9 44.31 15.90 -4.41
N CYS A 10 43.86 16.19 -3.18
CA CYS A 10 42.64 15.58 -2.59
C CYS A 10 41.34 16.36 -2.85
N SER A 11 41.40 17.54 -3.46
CA SER A 11 40.21 18.40 -3.70
C SER A 11 39.54 18.20 -5.08
N LEU A 12 39.95 17.19 -5.86
CA LEU A 12 39.41 16.95 -7.21
C LEU A 12 38.46 15.74 -7.33
N PHE A 13 38.18 15.01 -6.24
CA PHE A 13 37.17 13.96 -6.23
C PHE A 13 35.87 14.48 -5.60
N SER A 14 35.19 15.39 -6.29
CA SER A 14 33.79 15.69 -6.02
C SER A 14 32.96 14.47 -6.41
N VAL A 15 32.70 13.58 -5.46
CA VAL A 15 31.69 12.54 -5.61
C VAL A 15 30.34 13.23 -5.85
N SER A 16 29.80 13.11 -7.06
CA SER A 16 28.47 13.60 -7.39
C SER A 16 27.45 12.88 -6.52
N SER A 17 26.92 13.57 -5.50
CA SER A 17 25.79 13.05 -4.75
C SER A 17 24.54 13.14 -5.63
N PHE A 18 23.98 12.00 -6.04
CA PHE A 18 22.66 11.97 -6.66
C PHE A 18 21.62 12.28 -5.58
N GLY A 19 21.20 13.55 -5.48
CA GLY A 19 20.07 13.95 -4.65
C GLY A 19 18.76 13.61 -5.37
N GLN A 20 17.88 12.84 -4.73
CA GLN A 20 16.54 12.58 -5.27
C GLN A 20 15.69 13.85 -5.16
N SER A 21 15.03 14.26 -6.25
CA SER A 21 14.13 15.40 -6.21
C SER A 21 12.81 15.04 -5.51
N GLN A 22 12.16 16.02 -4.87
CA GLN A 22 10.84 15.80 -4.26
C GLN A 22 9.81 15.28 -5.28
N ALA A 23 9.90 15.71 -6.54
CA ALA A 23 9.04 15.22 -7.61
C ALA A 23 9.23 13.72 -7.86
N GLN A 24 10.47 13.23 -7.89
CA GLN A 24 10.78 11.80 -8.01
C GLN A 24 10.26 11.03 -6.80
N MET A 25 10.46 11.53 -5.59
CA MET A 25 9.94 10.89 -4.37
C MET A 25 8.41 10.75 -4.41
N ASN A 26 7.71 11.81 -4.84
CA ASN A 26 6.26 11.80 -4.98
C ASN A 26 5.80 10.74 -5.99
N GLN A 27 6.47 10.66 -7.15
CA GLN A 27 6.15 9.69 -8.20
C GLN A 27 6.38 8.24 -7.76
N GLU A 28 7.47 7.99 -7.05
CA GLU A 28 7.81 6.65 -6.54
C GLU A 28 6.79 6.17 -5.50
N ALA A 29 6.43 7.03 -4.54
CA ALA A 29 5.45 6.70 -3.51
C ALA A 29 4.05 6.42 -4.11
N ASP A 30 3.63 7.25 -5.06
CA ASP A 30 2.36 7.08 -5.77
C ASP A 30 2.37 5.82 -6.67
N ALA A 31 3.50 5.49 -7.30
CA ALA A 31 3.66 4.22 -8.02
C ALA A 31 3.58 3.00 -7.10
N ALA A 32 4.18 3.07 -5.90
CA ALA A 32 4.09 2.01 -4.90
C ALA A 32 2.64 1.79 -4.42
N TYR A 33 1.92 2.87 -4.13
CA TYR A 33 0.49 2.81 -3.82
C TYR A 33 -0.32 2.17 -4.97
N ARG A 34 -0.14 2.63 -6.22
CA ARG A 34 -0.83 2.04 -7.38
C ARG A 34 -0.58 0.53 -7.52
N LYS A 35 0.66 0.09 -7.29
CA LYS A 35 1.01 -1.34 -7.31
C LYS A 35 0.26 -2.12 -6.22
N ALA A 36 0.14 -1.57 -5.01
CA ALA A 36 -0.63 -2.19 -3.95
C ALA A 36 -2.13 -2.26 -4.28
N ASP A 37 -2.68 -1.21 -4.91
CA ASP A 37 -4.09 -1.18 -5.33
C ASP A 37 -4.40 -2.17 -6.45
N GLN A 38 -3.49 -2.32 -7.42
CA GLN A 38 -3.58 -3.37 -8.44
C GLN A 38 -3.61 -4.77 -7.82
N GLU A 39 -2.77 -5.04 -6.82
CA GLU A 39 -2.77 -6.34 -6.14
C GLU A 39 -4.06 -6.57 -5.35
N LEU A 40 -4.58 -5.54 -4.66
CA LEU A 40 -5.88 -5.61 -4.00
C LEU A 40 -6.96 -6.05 -4.98
N ASN A 41 -7.04 -5.37 -6.13
CA ASN A 41 -8.05 -5.65 -7.16
C ASN A 41 -7.87 -7.06 -7.73
N ARG A 42 -6.64 -7.50 -7.98
CA ARG A 42 -6.35 -8.86 -8.42
C ARG A 42 -6.86 -9.90 -7.42
N VAL A 43 -6.55 -9.74 -6.13
CA VAL A 43 -7.01 -10.64 -5.06
C VAL A 43 -8.54 -10.63 -4.98
N TYR A 44 -9.16 -9.46 -5.02
CA TYR A 44 -10.61 -9.31 -4.99
C TYR A 44 -11.29 -10.07 -6.15
N GLN A 45 -10.78 -9.94 -7.38
CA GLN A 45 -11.29 -10.67 -8.54
C GLN A 45 -11.08 -12.18 -8.44
N GLN A 46 -9.97 -12.63 -7.85
CA GLN A 46 -9.74 -14.05 -7.59
C GLN A 46 -10.80 -14.64 -6.65
N ILE A 47 -11.22 -13.89 -5.62
CA ILE A 47 -12.30 -14.33 -4.72
C ILE A 47 -13.60 -14.49 -5.50
N PHE A 48 -13.96 -13.54 -6.37
CA PHE A 48 -15.16 -13.63 -7.21
C PHE A 48 -15.13 -14.86 -8.12
N LYS A 49 -13.96 -15.22 -8.65
CA LYS A 49 -13.80 -16.43 -9.47
C LYS A 49 -13.95 -17.71 -8.66
N GLU A 50 -13.34 -17.79 -7.48
CA GLU A 50 -13.37 -19.01 -6.66
C GLU A 50 -14.74 -19.23 -5.98
N TYR A 51 -15.42 -18.15 -5.60
CA TYR A 51 -16.69 -18.17 -4.88
C TYR A 51 -17.88 -17.88 -5.80
N CYS A 52 -17.77 -18.12 -7.11
CA CYS A 52 -18.74 -17.69 -8.13
C CYS A 52 -20.18 -18.22 -7.90
N THR A 53 -20.33 -19.35 -7.20
CA THR A 53 -21.65 -19.93 -6.85
C THR A 53 -22.22 -19.39 -5.54
N GLN A 54 -21.44 -18.66 -4.74
CA GLN A 54 -21.81 -18.18 -3.41
C GLN A 54 -22.30 -16.73 -3.48
N THR A 55 -23.43 -16.53 -4.16
CA THR A 55 -23.96 -15.20 -4.52
C THR A 55 -24.20 -14.28 -3.32
N ALA A 56 -24.77 -14.79 -2.22
CA ALA A 56 -25.02 -14.02 -1.01
C ALA A 56 -23.73 -13.49 -0.36
N PHE A 57 -22.68 -14.32 -0.32
CA PHE A 57 -21.36 -13.92 0.14
C PHE A 57 -20.77 -12.83 -0.77
N LEU A 58 -20.77 -13.03 -2.09
CA LEU A 58 -20.19 -12.07 -3.03
C LEU A 58 -20.88 -10.70 -2.99
N GLN A 59 -22.21 -10.65 -2.82
CA GLN A 59 -22.94 -9.38 -2.62
C GLN A 59 -22.53 -8.67 -1.33
N SER A 60 -22.37 -9.43 -0.25
CA SER A 60 -21.91 -8.91 1.04
C SER A 60 -20.46 -8.40 0.95
N LEU A 61 -19.58 -9.16 0.30
CA LEU A 61 -18.18 -8.77 0.09
C LEU A 61 -18.06 -7.50 -0.76
N LYS A 62 -18.86 -7.38 -1.83
CA LYS A 62 -18.91 -6.17 -2.66
C LYS A 62 -19.31 -4.94 -1.85
N THR A 63 -20.32 -5.10 -0.99
CA THR A 63 -20.78 -4.03 -0.09
C THR A 63 -19.67 -3.66 0.90
N ALA A 64 -19.06 -4.65 1.56
CA ALA A 64 -17.95 -4.43 2.48
C ALA A 64 -16.76 -3.75 1.81
N GLN A 65 -16.43 -4.12 0.57
CA GLN A 65 -15.32 -3.52 -0.17
C GLN A 65 -15.61 -2.05 -0.56
N LYS A 66 -16.85 -1.74 -0.96
CA LYS A 66 -17.28 -0.37 -1.23
C LYS A 66 -17.17 0.51 0.02
N LEU A 67 -17.61 -0.01 1.17
CA LEU A 67 -17.50 0.71 2.44
C LEU A 67 -16.05 0.84 2.91
N TRP A 68 -15.21 -0.16 2.65
CA TRP A 68 -13.78 -0.07 2.94
C TRP A 68 -13.09 1.06 2.17
N VAL A 69 -13.44 1.30 0.90
CA VAL A 69 -12.90 2.44 0.14
C VAL A 69 -13.28 3.76 0.82
N GLN A 70 -14.55 3.91 1.24
CA GLN A 70 -14.99 5.11 1.97
C GLN A 70 -14.25 5.26 3.30
N PHE A 71 -14.06 4.16 4.04
CA PHE A 71 -13.26 4.15 5.26
C PHE A 71 -11.82 4.60 4.99
N ARG A 72 -11.14 4.04 3.98
CA ARG A 72 -9.75 4.39 3.64
C ARG A 72 -9.62 5.88 3.36
N ASP A 73 -10.53 6.42 2.56
CA ASP A 73 -10.49 7.83 2.18
C ASP A 73 -10.82 8.72 3.40
N ALA A 74 -11.75 8.30 4.27
CA ALA A 74 -12.07 8.99 5.51
C ALA A 74 -10.92 8.94 6.53
N GLU A 75 -10.23 7.81 6.65
CA GLU A 75 -9.06 7.61 7.50
C GLU A 75 -7.91 8.53 7.07
N MET A 76 -7.65 8.62 5.76
CA MET A 76 -6.63 9.54 5.25
C MET A 76 -7.01 11.01 5.45
N LYS A 77 -8.30 11.35 5.35
CA LYS A 77 -8.80 12.68 5.70
C LYS A 77 -8.66 12.97 7.21
N ALA A 78 -8.86 11.97 8.06
CA ALA A 78 -8.65 12.10 9.50
C ALA A 78 -7.17 12.29 9.85
N ARG A 79 -6.27 11.62 9.11
CA ARG A 79 -4.81 11.76 9.25
C ARG A 79 -4.31 13.14 8.80
N TYR A 80 -4.96 13.74 7.81
CA TYR A 80 -4.58 15.04 7.24
C TYR A 80 -5.79 15.97 7.09
N PRO A 81 -6.36 16.48 8.20
CA PRO A 81 -7.64 17.20 8.20
C PRO A 81 -7.59 18.62 7.62
N ALA A 82 -6.40 19.12 7.28
CA ALA A 82 -6.23 20.51 6.83
C ALA A 82 -6.81 20.73 5.43
N THR A 83 -7.52 21.84 5.25
CA THR A 83 -8.11 22.22 3.95
C THR A 83 -7.05 22.44 2.88
N ASN A 84 -5.87 22.95 3.25
CA ASN A 84 -4.72 23.07 2.38
C ASN A 84 -3.55 22.24 2.92
N SER A 85 -3.49 20.99 2.49
CA SER A 85 -2.51 20.02 2.98
C SER A 85 -1.06 20.38 2.63
N LEU A 86 -0.80 21.07 1.52
CA LEU A 86 0.56 21.48 1.14
C LEU A 86 1.06 22.65 1.99
N VAL A 87 0.18 23.55 2.40
CA VAL A 87 0.53 24.65 3.32
C VAL A 87 0.81 24.12 4.72
N GLU A 88 -0.02 23.20 5.21
CA GLU A 88 0.10 22.67 6.58
C GLU A 88 1.24 21.65 6.72
N TYR A 89 1.34 20.70 5.79
CA TYR A 89 2.23 19.54 5.91
C TYR A 89 3.46 19.60 4.99
N GLY A 90 3.58 20.66 4.19
CA GLY A 90 4.74 20.92 3.34
C GLY A 90 4.88 20.00 2.13
N SER A 91 6.03 20.10 1.46
CA SER A 91 6.30 19.42 0.19
C SER A 91 6.40 17.89 0.29
N PHE A 92 6.56 17.35 1.50
CA PHE A 92 6.65 15.92 1.75
C PHE A 92 5.29 15.24 1.90
N PHE A 93 4.22 16.03 2.03
CA PHE A 93 2.85 15.54 2.17
C PHE A 93 2.44 14.49 1.12
N PRO A 94 2.71 14.64 -0.19
CA PRO A 94 2.29 13.66 -1.18
C PRO A 94 2.92 12.27 -0.99
N VAL A 95 4.16 12.22 -0.48
CA VAL A 95 4.83 10.97 -0.11
C VAL A 95 4.12 10.32 1.07
N CYS A 96 3.90 11.08 2.15
CA CYS A 96 3.22 10.57 3.35
C CYS A 96 1.78 10.14 3.08
N TYR A 97 1.07 10.85 2.20
CA TYR A 97 -0.29 10.48 1.80
C TYR A 97 -0.29 9.18 1.00
N SER A 98 0.56 9.06 -0.02
CA SER A 98 0.68 7.84 -0.83
C SER A 98 1.08 6.63 0.01
N ASN A 99 2.03 6.79 0.93
CA ASN A 99 2.44 5.72 1.84
C ASN A 99 1.30 5.26 2.75
N GLY A 100 0.49 6.18 3.29
CA GLY A 100 -0.70 5.83 4.08
C GLY A 100 -1.76 5.08 3.26
N MET A 101 -1.99 5.52 2.02
CA MET A 101 -2.88 4.82 1.08
C MET A 101 -2.37 3.40 0.78
N GLU A 102 -1.07 3.24 0.56
CA GLU A 102 -0.41 1.95 0.32
C GLU A 102 -0.56 1.02 1.53
N GLU A 103 -0.30 1.51 2.74
CA GLU A 103 -0.40 0.78 4.00
C GLU A 103 -1.79 0.19 4.19
N LEU A 104 -2.83 1.04 4.14
CA LEU A 104 -4.22 0.62 4.29
C LEU A 104 -4.62 -0.40 3.22
N THR A 105 -4.16 -0.18 1.99
CA THR A 105 -4.44 -1.07 0.86
C THR A 105 -3.78 -2.44 1.03
N LYS A 106 -2.52 -2.50 1.47
CA LYS A 106 -1.84 -3.77 1.78
C LYS A 106 -2.53 -4.52 2.93
N ALA A 107 -2.93 -3.80 3.97
CA ALA A 107 -3.66 -4.39 5.10
C ALA A 107 -4.98 -5.03 4.64
N ARG A 108 -5.75 -4.33 3.78
CA ARG A 108 -6.98 -4.89 3.21
C ARG A 108 -6.71 -6.08 2.32
N THR A 109 -5.69 -6.03 1.47
CA THR A 109 -5.28 -7.18 0.64
C THR A 109 -4.98 -8.40 1.50
N LYS A 110 -4.29 -8.24 2.64
CA LYS A 110 -4.03 -9.33 3.58
C LYS A 110 -5.32 -9.93 4.15
N GLN A 111 -6.29 -9.09 4.53
CA GLN A 111 -7.61 -9.56 4.98
C GLN A 111 -8.34 -10.34 3.88
N LEU A 112 -8.36 -9.83 2.65
CA LEU A 112 -9.02 -10.47 1.51
C LEU A 112 -8.38 -11.83 1.16
N ARG A 113 -7.06 -11.95 1.28
CA ARG A 113 -6.36 -13.21 1.01
C ARG A 113 -6.82 -14.38 1.86
N LEU A 114 -7.40 -14.14 3.04
CA LEU A 114 -7.91 -15.21 3.90
C LEU A 114 -8.93 -16.08 3.17
N TRP A 115 -9.80 -15.51 2.33
CA TRP A 115 -10.74 -16.29 1.51
C TRP A 115 -10.05 -17.16 0.46
N LEU A 116 -8.82 -16.83 0.04
CA LEU A 116 -8.05 -17.59 -0.95
C LEU A 116 -7.10 -18.63 -0.32
N THR A 117 -6.56 -18.35 0.87
CA THR A 117 -5.67 -19.29 1.57
C THR A 117 -6.43 -20.24 2.48
N GLY A 118 -7.59 -19.80 2.99
CA GLY A 118 -8.31 -20.44 4.05
C GLY A 118 -7.67 -20.25 5.43
N ILE A 119 -8.33 -20.78 6.45
CA ILE A 119 -7.84 -20.79 7.84
C ILE A 119 -7.80 -22.23 8.40
N PRO A 120 -6.92 -22.53 9.38
CA PRO A 120 -6.81 -23.89 9.94
C PRO A 120 -8.14 -24.43 10.48
N GLU A 121 -8.30 -25.75 10.44
CA GLU A 121 -9.41 -26.43 11.09
C GLU A 121 -9.45 -26.13 12.59
N GLY A 122 -10.66 -26.04 13.15
CA GLY A 122 -10.90 -25.79 14.58
C GLY A 122 -11.20 -24.32 14.94
N ASP A 123 -11.05 -23.38 14.01
CA ASP A 123 -11.54 -22.01 14.20
C ASP A 123 -13.06 -21.93 13.91
N MET A 124 -13.86 -21.80 14.98
CA MET A 124 -15.32 -21.76 14.90
C MET A 124 -15.86 -20.42 14.36
N CYS A 125 -15.01 -19.40 14.23
CA CYS A 125 -15.38 -18.06 13.78
C CYS A 125 -14.96 -17.78 12.32
N ASN A 126 -14.80 -18.84 11.52
CA ASN A 126 -14.32 -18.75 10.14
C ASN A 126 -15.31 -18.13 9.14
N GLY A 127 -16.62 -18.19 9.44
CA GLY A 127 -17.66 -17.59 8.60
C GLY A 127 -17.62 -18.10 7.16
N SER A 128 -17.51 -17.19 6.18
CA SER A 128 -17.44 -17.52 4.75
C SER A 128 -16.04 -17.90 4.26
N VAL A 129 -15.03 -17.86 5.13
CA VAL A 129 -13.65 -18.23 4.77
C VAL A 129 -13.53 -19.75 4.73
N LYS A 130 -12.98 -20.29 3.64
CA LYS A 130 -12.72 -21.72 3.51
C LYS A 130 -11.70 -22.23 4.53
N VAL A 131 -11.74 -23.54 4.79
CA VAL A 131 -10.72 -24.21 5.60
C VAL A 131 -9.45 -24.43 4.76
N ALA A 132 -8.29 -24.14 5.36
CA ALA A 132 -6.99 -24.34 4.75
C ALA A 132 -6.72 -25.84 4.56
N GLY A 133 -6.33 -26.26 3.35
CA GLY A 133 -5.98 -27.65 3.07
C GLY A 133 -7.17 -28.60 2.88
N ALA A 134 -8.41 -28.12 2.99
CA ALA A 134 -9.58 -28.89 2.59
C ALA A 134 -9.47 -29.22 1.09
N LYS A 135 -9.26 -30.50 0.77
CA LYS A 135 -9.31 -30.98 -0.62
C LYS A 135 -10.74 -30.78 -1.13
N LYS A 136 -10.88 -30.10 -2.26
CA LYS A 136 -12.14 -30.05 -3.01
C LYS A 136 -12.57 -31.47 -3.39
#